data_AF-A0A967M3L0-F1
#
_entry.id   AF-A0A967M3L0-F1
#
_cell.length_a   1.000
_cell.length_b   1.000
_cell.length_c   1.000
_cell.angle_alpha   90.00
_cell.angle_beta   90.00
_cell.angle_gamma   90.00
#
_symmetry.space_group_name_H-M   'P 1'
#
loop_
_entity.id
_entity.type
_entity.pdbx_description
1 polymer ?
#
loop_
_entity_poly.entity_id
_entity_poly.type
_entity_poly.pdbx_seq_one_letter_code
_entity_poly.pdbx_strand_id
1 'polypeptide(L)'
;MKDYKLYKCTICGDPYLGDTAPVNCPYCGAKQSRFVDGRDYVSPFAAEHNFTDEEKANFQAALDIEVGNASFYQAAARASGEEYYQWIFKALMKVEKEHAGIFAKHLGIAKPE
;
A
#
# COMPACT_ATOMS: atom_id res chain seq x y z
N MET A 1 -17.51 13.64 21.98
CA MET A 1 -16.36 13.21 21.15
C MET A 1 -15.77 14.48 20.55
N LYS A 2 -14.46 14.66 20.54
CA LYS A 2 -13.85 15.85 19.93
C LYS A 2 -13.95 15.69 18.40
N ASP A 3 -14.49 16.68 17.70
CA ASP A 3 -14.65 16.64 16.24
C ASP A 3 -13.31 16.91 15.55
N TYR A 4 -12.53 15.85 15.37
CA TYR A 4 -11.30 15.91 14.57
C TYR A 4 -11.64 16.00 13.08
N LYS A 5 -10.89 16.81 12.35
CA LYS A 5 -11.00 16.91 10.89
C LYS A 5 -9.95 16.04 10.24
N LEU A 6 -10.35 15.36 9.17
CA LEU A 6 -9.45 14.65 8.29
C LEU A 6 -8.91 15.63 7.26
N TYR A 7 -7.60 15.72 7.15
CA TYR A 7 -6.90 16.46 6.10
C TYR A 7 -6.13 15.48 5.22
N LYS A 8 -6.00 15.76 3.93
CA LYS A 8 -5.10 15.00 3.05
C LYS A 8 -4.06 15.90 2.41
N CYS A 9 -2.83 15.43 2.37
CA CYS A 9 -1.75 16.11 1.66
C CYS A 9 -1.98 15.98 0.15
N THR A 10 -2.06 17.09 -0.58
CA THR A 10 -2.21 17.11 -2.05
C THR A 10 -0.95 16.71 -2.81
N ILE A 11 0.18 16.54 -2.11
CA ILE A 11 1.44 16.09 -2.71
C ILE A 11 1.59 14.57 -2.65
N CYS A 12 1.44 13.97 -1.47
CA CYS A 12 1.67 12.53 -1.28
C CYS A 12 0.39 11.73 -1.00
N GLY A 13 -0.74 12.38 -0.77
CA GLY A 13 -2.00 11.73 -0.42
C GLY A 13 -2.12 11.26 1.03
N ASP A 14 -1.11 11.47 1.88
CA ASP A 14 -1.10 11.01 3.27
C ASP A 14 -2.23 11.67 4.10
N PRO A 15 -3.06 10.89 4.82
CA PRO A 15 -4.11 11.42 5.68
C PRO A 15 -3.56 11.89 7.03
N TYR A 16 -4.12 12.99 7.54
CA TYR A 16 -3.83 13.51 8.86
C TYR A 16 -5.13 13.81 9.61
N LEU A 17 -5.28 13.27 10.82
CA LEU A 17 -6.42 13.51 11.70
C LEU A 17 -6.03 14.49 12.80
N GLY A 18 -6.70 15.64 12.88
CA GLY A 18 -6.40 16.64 13.91
C GLY A 18 -7.37 17.82 13.95
N ASP A 19 -7.17 18.72 14.90
CA ASP A 19 -7.98 19.95 15.02
C ASP A 19 -7.68 20.91 13.85
N THR A 20 -6.43 20.92 13.37
CA THR A 20 -5.95 21.69 12.21
C THR A 20 -4.93 20.88 11.40
N ALA A 21 -4.77 21.18 10.10
CA ALA A 21 -3.71 20.59 9.28
C ALA A 21 -2.30 20.86 9.88
N PRO A 22 -1.34 19.94 9.72
CA PRO A 22 -0.01 20.08 10.33
C PRO A 22 0.86 21.10 9.57
N VAL A 23 1.83 21.72 10.25
CA VAL A 23 2.74 22.71 9.64
C VAL A 23 3.54 22.13 8.47
N ASN A 24 4.02 20.90 8.63
CA ASN A 24 4.60 20.08 7.57
C ASN A 24 3.97 18.69 7.60
N CYS A 25 3.77 18.09 6.43
CA CYS A 25 3.34 16.71 6.30
C CYS A 25 4.36 15.77 6.96
N PRO A 26 3.95 14.89 7.89
CA PRO A 26 4.87 13.98 8.57
C PRO A 26 5.46 12.92 7.64
N TYR A 27 4.79 12.65 6.51
CA TYR A 27 5.24 11.67 5.53
C TYR A 27 6.23 12.26 4.50
N CYS A 28 5.89 13.38 3.86
CA CYS A 28 6.71 13.93 2.76
C CYS A 28 7.30 15.32 3.02
N GLY A 29 7.01 15.95 4.15
CA GLY A 29 7.53 17.29 4.48
C GLY A 29 6.86 18.47 3.79
N ALA A 30 5.83 18.24 2.95
CA ALA A 30 5.08 19.32 2.30
C ALA A 30 4.47 20.31 3.30
N LYS A 31 4.45 21.61 2.95
CA LYS A 31 3.91 22.68 3.82
C LYS A 31 2.41 22.54 4.05
N GLN A 32 1.92 23.11 5.16
CA GLN A 32 0.50 23.14 5.54
C GLN A 32 -0.44 23.59 4.41
N SER A 33 0.01 24.50 3.53
CA SER A 33 -0.75 24.96 2.35
C SER A 33 -1.05 23.85 1.32
N ARG A 34 -0.42 22.68 1.47
CA ARG A 34 -0.68 21.48 0.66
C ARG A 34 -1.67 20.54 1.32
N PHE A 35 -2.44 20.96 2.31
CA PHE A 35 -3.53 20.17 2.88
C PHE A 35 -4.89 20.71 2.46
N VAL A 36 -5.79 19.79 2.15
CA VAL A 36 -7.22 20.04 1.91
C VAL A 36 -8.04 19.22 2.89
N ASP A 37 -9.33 19.56 3.08
CA ASP A 37 -10.26 18.65 3.78
C ASP A 37 -10.25 17.29 3.06
N GLY A 38 -10.26 16.21 3.82
CA GLY A 38 -10.21 14.86 3.26
C GLY A 38 -11.36 14.57 2.30
N ARG A 39 -12.50 15.26 2.44
CA ARG A 39 -13.65 15.18 1.51
C ARG A 39 -13.40 15.89 0.18
N ASP A 40 -12.53 16.88 0.16
CA ASP A 40 -12.21 17.68 -1.03
C ASP A 40 -10.95 17.16 -1.75
N TYR A 41 -10.31 16.11 -1.23
CA TYR A 41 -9.15 15.52 -1.84
C TYR A 41 -9.51 14.81 -3.15
N VAL A 42 -9.08 15.40 -4.27
CA VAL A 42 -9.08 14.74 -5.56
C VAL A 42 -7.76 14.00 -5.72
N SER A 43 -7.83 12.67 -5.78
CA SER A 43 -6.64 11.88 -6.10
C SER A 43 -6.16 12.25 -7.51
N PRO A 44 -4.89 12.63 -7.71
CA PRO A 44 -4.35 12.79 -9.07
C PRO A 44 -4.39 11.46 -9.84
N PHE A 45 -4.54 10.33 -9.13
CA PHE A 45 -4.73 8.99 -9.68
C PHE A 45 -6.21 8.66 -9.94
N ALA A 46 -7.05 9.65 -10.28
CA ALA A 46 -8.50 9.46 -10.47
C ALA A 46 -8.88 8.49 -11.61
N ALA A 47 -7.94 8.14 -12.50
CA ALA A 47 -8.10 7.06 -13.46
C ALA A 47 -7.63 5.72 -12.87
N GLU A 48 -8.17 5.32 -11.70
CA GLU A 48 -7.93 3.97 -11.20
C GLU A 48 -8.50 2.98 -12.24
N HIS A 49 -7.69 2.01 -12.66
CA HIS A 49 -8.07 0.91 -13.57
C HIS A 49 -8.17 1.21 -15.08
N ASN A 50 -7.68 2.35 -15.57
CA ASN A 50 -7.53 2.59 -17.02
C ASN A 50 -6.16 2.16 -17.55
N PHE A 51 -5.75 0.94 -17.23
CA PHE A 51 -4.45 0.38 -17.63
C PHE A 51 -4.52 -0.17 -19.05
N THR A 52 -3.45 0.05 -19.81
CA THR A 52 -3.21 -0.62 -21.09
C THR A 52 -3.09 -2.13 -20.89
N ASP A 53 -3.25 -2.90 -21.97
CA ASP A 53 -3.10 -4.36 -21.90
C ASP A 53 -1.67 -4.77 -21.53
N GLU A 54 -0.67 -3.99 -21.94
CA GLU A 54 0.74 -4.19 -21.55
C GLU A 54 0.94 -3.98 -20.05
N GLU A 55 0.38 -2.92 -19.47
CA GLU A 55 0.45 -2.68 -18.01
C GLU A 55 -0.26 -3.79 -17.24
N LYS A 56 -1.41 -4.28 -17.72
CA LYS A 56 -2.10 -5.42 -17.11
C LYS A 56 -1.27 -6.71 -17.20
N ALA A 57 -0.59 -6.96 -18.32
CA ALA A 57 0.32 -8.09 -18.44
C ALA A 57 1.48 -7.99 -17.44
N ASN A 58 2.04 -6.79 -17.26
CA ASN A 58 3.07 -6.54 -16.24
C ASN A 58 2.55 -6.77 -14.81
N PHE A 59 1.32 -6.34 -14.49
CA PHE A 59 0.71 -6.64 -13.19
C PHE A 59 0.49 -8.12 -12.97
N GLN A 60 0.09 -8.87 -14.01
CA GLN A 60 -0.06 -10.32 -13.90
C GLN A 60 1.28 -11.00 -13.64
N ALA A 61 2.33 -10.62 -14.39
CA ALA A 61 3.67 -11.15 -14.17
C ALA A 61 4.20 -10.83 -12.77
N ALA A 62 3.98 -9.60 -12.29
CA ALA A 62 4.35 -9.20 -10.94
C ALA A 62 3.55 -10.00 -9.89
N LEU A 63 2.24 -10.18 -10.08
CA LEU A 63 1.41 -10.98 -9.18
C LEU A 63 1.95 -12.41 -9.03
N ASP A 64 2.29 -13.05 -10.14
CA ASP A 64 2.81 -14.42 -10.13
C ASP A 64 4.12 -14.53 -9.34
N ILE A 65 5.00 -13.52 -9.48
CA ILE A 65 6.23 -13.39 -8.69
C ILE A 65 5.91 -13.26 -7.20
N GLU A 66 5.01 -12.36 -6.81
CA GLU A 66 4.75 -12.10 -5.39
C GLU A 66 4.02 -13.25 -4.69
N VAL A 67 3.14 -13.96 -5.39
CA VAL A 67 2.55 -15.20 -4.88
C VAL A 67 3.63 -16.27 -4.68
N GLY A 68 4.57 -16.37 -5.62
CA GLY A 68 5.74 -17.24 -5.52
C GLY A 68 6.62 -16.89 -4.31
N ASN A 69 6.95 -15.62 -4.13
CA ASN A 69 7.77 -15.13 -3.02
C ASN A 69 7.07 -15.33 -1.67
N ALA A 70 5.78 -15.01 -1.57
CA ALA A 70 4.99 -15.24 -0.35
C ALA A 70 5.00 -16.73 0.05
N SER A 71 4.84 -17.62 -0.92
CA SER A 71 4.89 -19.07 -0.72
C SER A 71 6.27 -19.55 -0.30
N PHE A 72 7.32 -19.05 -0.96
CA PHE A 72 8.71 -19.33 -0.63
C PHE A 72 9.03 -18.92 0.81
N TYR A 73 8.73 -17.68 1.20
CA TYR A 73 9.02 -17.19 2.55
C TYR A 73 8.16 -17.88 3.61
N GLN A 74 6.94 -18.29 3.28
CA GLN A 74 6.15 -19.14 4.18
C GLN A 74 6.86 -20.49 4.43
N ALA A 75 7.37 -21.13 3.38
CA ALA A 75 8.10 -22.39 3.51
C ALA A 75 9.44 -22.20 4.25
N ALA A 76 10.19 -21.14 3.95
CA ALA A 76 11.44 -20.80 4.61
C ALA A 76 11.24 -20.54 6.11
N ALA A 77 10.16 -19.83 6.49
CA ALA A 77 9.79 -19.64 7.88
C ALA A 77 9.49 -20.96 8.60
N ARG A 78 8.86 -21.93 7.92
CA ARG A 78 8.58 -23.25 8.52
C ARG A 78 9.83 -24.14 8.64
N ALA A 79 10.76 -24.01 7.69
CA ALA A 79 11.99 -24.78 7.65
C ALA A 79 13.11 -24.24 8.57
N SER A 80 12.98 -22.99 9.02
CA SER A 80 14.00 -22.34 9.85
C SER A 80 14.07 -22.94 11.26
N GLY A 81 15.26 -23.34 11.67
CA GLY A 81 15.52 -23.88 13.01
C GLY A 81 15.68 -22.81 14.11
N GLU A 82 15.81 -21.54 13.74
CA GLU A 82 15.99 -20.42 14.68
C GLU A 82 14.84 -19.42 14.58
N GLU A 83 14.28 -19.01 15.73
CA GLU A 83 13.13 -18.10 15.80
C GLU A 83 13.36 -16.76 15.11
N TYR A 84 14.59 -16.24 15.17
CA TYR A 84 14.97 -14.99 14.53
C TYR A 84 14.67 -15.01 13.01
N TYR A 85 15.14 -16.05 12.31
CA TYR A 85 14.89 -16.20 10.87
C TYR A 85 13.43 -16.51 10.58
N GLN A 86 12.74 -17.27 11.45
CA GLN A 86 11.30 -17.49 11.32
C GLN A 86 10.52 -16.17 11.32
N TRP A 87 10.88 -15.22 12.18
CA TRP A 87 10.22 -13.91 12.24
C TRP A 87 10.52 -13.05 11.01
N ILE A 88 11.76 -13.04 10.53
CA ILE A 88 12.13 -12.32 9.30
C ILE A 88 11.32 -12.87 8.12
N PHE A 89 11.30 -14.18 7.91
CA PHE A 89 10.58 -14.76 6.78
C PHE A 89 9.06 -14.58 6.91
N LYS A 90 8.49 -14.60 8.12
CA LYS A 90 7.08 -14.25 8.33
C LYS A 90 6.80 -12.78 7.99
N ALA A 91 7.71 -11.87 8.28
CA ALA A 91 7.56 -10.47 7.92
C ALA A 91 7.63 -10.27 6.39
N LEU A 92 8.62 -10.87 5.73
CA LEU A 92 8.76 -10.82 4.27
C LEU A 92 7.53 -11.43 3.57
N MET A 93 7.07 -12.60 4.00
CA MET A 93 5.85 -13.21 3.48
C MET A 93 4.63 -12.28 3.55
N LYS A 94 4.47 -11.52 4.64
CA LYS A 94 3.38 -10.55 4.75
C LYS A 94 3.51 -9.41 3.74
N VAL A 95 4.73 -8.90 3.54
CA VAL A 95 5.00 -7.84 2.56
C VAL A 95 4.62 -8.32 1.16
N GLU A 96 5.06 -9.50 0.74
CA GLU A 96 4.75 -10.00 -0.61
C GLU A 96 3.25 -10.32 -0.77
N LYS A 97 2.57 -10.74 0.29
CA LYS A 97 1.09 -10.86 0.27
C LYS A 97 0.38 -9.51 0.10
N GLU A 98 0.95 -8.42 0.61
CA GLU A 98 0.39 -7.08 0.37
C GLU A 98 0.65 -6.62 -1.07
N HIS A 99 1.84 -6.88 -1.61
CA HIS A 99 2.12 -6.62 -3.03
C HIS A 99 1.16 -7.40 -3.94
N ALA A 100 0.99 -8.71 -3.71
CA ALA A 100 0.03 -9.53 -4.44
C ALA A 100 -1.41 -8.99 -4.34
N GLY A 101 -1.82 -8.50 -3.17
CA GLY A 101 -3.13 -7.87 -2.98
C GLY A 101 -3.31 -6.59 -3.83
N ILE A 102 -2.26 -5.78 -3.96
CA ILE A 102 -2.28 -4.56 -4.78
C ILE A 102 -2.43 -4.92 -6.26
N PHE A 103 -1.62 -5.87 -6.77
CA PHE A 103 -1.71 -6.28 -8.18
C PHE A 103 -3.05 -6.95 -8.50
N ALA A 104 -3.56 -7.82 -7.62
CA ALA A 104 -4.88 -8.42 -7.77
C ALA A 104 -6.00 -7.36 -7.83
N LYS A 105 -5.91 -6.31 -7.00
CA LYS A 105 -6.84 -5.17 -7.06
C LYS A 105 -6.77 -4.47 -8.42
N HIS A 106 -5.58 -4.18 -8.93
CA HIS A 106 -5.42 -3.50 -10.22
C HIS A 106 -5.93 -4.34 -11.40
N LEU A 107 -5.78 -5.66 -11.33
CA LEU A 107 -6.30 -6.63 -12.30
C LEU A 107 -7.81 -6.90 -12.15
N GLY A 108 -8.44 -6.48 -11.04
CA GLY A 108 -9.86 -6.72 -10.78
C GLY A 108 -10.19 -8.17 -10.42
N ILE A 109 -9.24 -8.91 -9.85
CA ILE A 109 -9.41 -10.31 -9.45
C ILE A 109 -9.37 -10.48 -7.92
N ALA A 110 -9.78 -11.64 -7.43
CA ALA A 110 -9.67 -11.96 -6.01
C ALA A 110 -8.20 -12.07 -5.58
N LYS A 111 -7.89 -11.62 -4.35
CA LYS A 111 -6.56 -11.76 -3.76
C LYS A 111 -6.20 -13.24 -3.65
N PRO A 112 -5.05 -13.69 -4.19
CA PRO A 112 -4.59 -15.06 -3.99
C PRO A 112 -4.29 -15.35 -2.52
N GLU A 113 -4.59 -16.57 -2.07
CA GLU A 113 -4.41 -17.00 -0.67
C GLU A 113 -2.96 -17.29 -0.29
#